data_AF-A0A7Z9E4M1-F1
#
_entry.id   AF-A0A7Z9E4M1-F1
#
_cell.length_a   1.000
_cell.length_b   1.000
_cell.length_c   1.000
_cell.angle_alpha   90.00
_cell.angle_beta   90.00
_cell.angle_gamma   90.00
#
_symmetry.space_group_name_H-M   'P 1'
#
loop_
_entity.id
_entity.type
_entity.pdbx_description
1 polymer ?
#
loop_
_entity_poly.entity_id
_entity_poly.type
_entity_poly.pdbx_seq_one_letter_code
_entity_poly.pdbx_strand_id
1 'polypeptide(L)'
;MSRFDNLFNVAKGKDATTPPDDLSGADKLSKSKDPNYVRTTIYLPRELHRKLKTQATIDGEEMSQIIEQLVDNWLSEHSDI
;
A
#
# COMPACT_ATOMS: atom_id res chain seq x y z
N MET A 1 -29.63 -19.51 3.00
CA MET A 1 -28.28 -20.07 3.26
C MET A 1 -27.26 -19.05 2.80
N SER A 2 -26.46 -18.54 3.74
CA SER A 2 -25.57 -17.40 3.52
C SER A 2 -24.30 -17.84 2.82
N ARG A 3 -23.96 -17.13 1.74
CA ARG A 3 -22.77 -17.35 0.91
C ARG A 3 -21.45 -17.24 1.69
N PHE A 4 -21.52 -16.64 2.89
CA PHE A 4 -20.40 -16.48 3.82
C PHE A 4 -20.10 -17.74 4.66
N ASP A 5 -21.02 -18.69 4.78
CA ASP A 5 -20.79 -19.92 5.56
C ASP A 5 -19.76 -20.85 4.89
N ASN A 6 -19.68 -20.82 3.56
CA ASN A 6 -18.73 -21.63 2.80
C ASN A 6 -17.27 -21.17 2.99
N LEU A 7 -17.03 -19.91 3.35
CA LEU A 7 -15.67 -19.39 3.48
C LEU A 7 -14.98 -19.91 4.76
N PHE A 8 -15.74 -20.04 5.85
CA PHE A 8 -15.21 -20.49 7.13
C PHE A 8 -15.06 -22.02 7.22
N ASN A 9 -15.85 -22.77 6.46
CA ASN A 9 -15.73 -24.24 6.43
C ASN A 9 -14.53 -24.73 5.60
N VAL A 10 -14.09 -23.99 4.58
CA VAL A 10 -12.89 -24.34 3.78
C VAL A 10 -11.62 -24.27 4.63
N ALA A 11 -11.55 -23.39 5.63
CA ALA A 11 -10.39 -23.26 6.52
C ALA A 11 -10.23 -24.42 7.53
N LYS A 12 -11.21 -25.34 7.64
CA LYS A 12 -11.18 -26.45 8.61
C LYS A 12 -10.90 -27.83 7.96
N GLY A 13 -10.86 -27.90 6.63
CA GLY A 13 -10.50 -29.10 5.88
C GLY A 13 -9.02 -29.11 5.53
N LYS A 14 -8.25 -29.98 6.17
CA LYS A 14 -6.90 -30.35 5.74
C LYS A 14 -6.97 -31.02 4.36
N ASP A 15 -5.94 -30.76 3.56
CA ASP A 15 -5.56 -31.39 2.29
C ASP A 15 -6.37 -31.02 1.04
N ALA A 16 -5.92 -29.95 0.36
CA ALA A 16 -6.10 -29.79 -1.07
C ALA A 16 -4.84 -29.14 -1.69
N THR A 17 -4.01 -30.01 -2.27
CA THR A 17 -2.90 -29.72 -3.17
C THR A 17 -3.25 -28.59 -4.14
N THR A 18 -2.54 -27.47 -4.06
CA THR A 18 -2.59 -26.40 -5.07
C THR A 18 -1.47 -26.67 -6.09
N PRO A 19 -1.75 -26.65 -7.41
CA PRO A 19 -0.71 -26.79 -8.43
C PRO A 19 0.29 -25.62 -8.35
N PRO A 20 1.55 -25.80 -8.81
CA PRO A 20 2.55 -24.75 -8.79
C PRO A 20 2.18 -23.72 -9.85
N ASP A 21 1.50 -22.65 -9.43
CA ASP A 21 1.41 -21.45 -10.25
C ASP A 21 2.79 -20.80 -10.22
N ASP A 22 3.32 -20.55 -11.42
CA ASP A 22 4.59 -19.86 -11.67
C ASP A 22 4.58 -18.46 -11.02
N LEU A 23 5.03 -18.38 -9.78
CA LEU A 23 5.33 -17.13 -9.09
C LEU A 23 6.70 -16.61 -9.54
N SER A 24 6.80 -16.24 -10.82
CA SER A 24 7.92 -15.45 -11.35
C SER A 24 7.69 -13.94 -11.21
N GLY A 25 6.93 -13.52 -10.20
CA GLY A 25 6.94 -12.15 -9.71
C GLY A 25 7.81 -12.13 -8.46
N ALA A 26 9.06 -11.66 -8.59
CA ALA A 26 9.91 -11.37 -7.44
C ALA A 26 9.06 -10.69 -6.36
N ASP A 27 9.03 -11.29 -5.16
CA ASP A 27 8.29 -10.81 -4.00
C ASP A 27 8.55 -9.30 -3.83
N LYS A 28 7.65 -8.47 -4.38
CA LYS A 28 7.71 -7.03 -4.19
C LYS A 28 7.28 -6.82 -2.74
N LEU A 29 8.26 -6.86 -1.84
CA LEU A 29 8.06 -6.63 -0.42
C LEU A 29 7.18 -5.39 -0.29
N SER A 30 6.05 -5.54 0.41
CA SER A 30 5.18 -4.40 0.71
C SER A 30 6.03 -3.29 1.34
N LYS A 31 5.77 -2.00 1.04
CA LYS A 31 6.60 -0.87 1.52
C LYS A 31 6.98 -0.92 3.01
N SER A 32 6.13 -1.50 3.87
CA SER A 32 6.43 -1.69 5.30
C SER A 32 7.51 -2.74 5.64
N LYS A 33 7.88 -3.59 4.68
CA LYS A 33 8.90 -4.66 4.80
C LYS A 33 10.18 -4.31 4.04
N ASP A 34 10.15 -3.28 3.22
CA ASP A 34 11.32 -2.80 2.49
C ASP A 34 12.18 -1.97 3.46
N PRO A 35 13.46 -2.34 3.67
CA PRO A 35 14.35 -1.63 4.59
C PRO A 35 14.66 -0.18 4.15
N ASN A 36 14.41 0.17 2.90
CA ASN A 36 14.61 1.53 2.39
C ASN A 36 13.48 2.49 2.75
N TYR A 37 12.38 2.00 3.34
CA TYR A 37 11.24 2.81 3.72
C TYR A 37 11.10 2.90 5.23
N VAL A 38 10.90 4.12 5.73
CA VAL A 38 10.55 4.38 7.13
C VAL A 38 9.11 4.87 7.21
N ARG A 39 8.32 4.31 8.14
CA ARG A 39 6.94 4.75 8.35
C ARG A 39 6.92 6.09 9.09
N THR A 40 6.34 7.09 8.44
CA THR A 40 6.10 8.41 9.04
C THR A 40 4.60 8.63 9.24
N THR A 41 4.21 9.08 10.42
CA THR A 41 2.82 9.48 10.73
C THR A 41 2.78 10.98 10.96
N ILE A 42 1.97 11.70 10.19
CA ILE A 42 1.81 13.16 10.28
C ILE A 42 0.34 13.54 10.39
N TYR A 43 0.07 14.66 11.06
CA TYR A 43 -1.26 15.25 11.09
C TYR A 43 -1.42 16.23 9.93
N LEU A 44 -2.47 16.04 9.13
CA LEU A 44 -2.87 16.96 8.07
C LEU A 44 -4.26 17.53 8.39
N PRO A 45 -4.54 18.80 8.03
CA PRO A 45 -5.91 19.32 8.06
C PRO A 45 -6.86 18.40 7.29
N ARG A 46 -8.07 18.19 7.82
CA ARG A 46 -9.04 17.23 7.27
C ARG A 46 -9.33 17.46 5.78
N GLU A 47 -9.51 18.71 5.38
CA GLU A 47 -9.76 19.06 3.98
C GLU A 47 -8.56 18.79 3.08
N LEU A 48 -7.34 18.98 3.58
CA LEU A 48 -6.12 18.68 2.84
C LEU A 48 -5.96 17.17 2.63
N HIS A 49 -6.11 16.38 3.70
CA HIS A 49 -6.08 14.92 3.61
C HIS A 49 -7.14 14.39 2.64
N ARG A 50 -8.36 14.94 2.67
CA ARG A 50 -9.44 14.59 1.74
C ARG A 50 -9.04 14.87 0.29
N LYS A 51 -8.51 16.06 -0.01
CA LYS A 51 -8.06 16.44 -1.36
C LYS A 51 -6.95 15.51 -1.85
N LEU A 52 -5.94 15.25 -1.02
CA LEU A 52 -4.84 14.33 -1.33
C LEU A 52 -5.38 12.94 -1.68
N LYS A 53 -6.27 12.38 -0.85
CA LYS A 53 -6.86 11.06 -1.07
C LYS A 53 -7.69 11.02 -2.36
N THR A 54 -8.49 12.04 -2.62
CA THR A 54 -9.29 12.12 -3.85
C THR A 54 -8.40 12.17 -5.08
N GLN A 55 -7.38 13.01 -5.08
CA GLN A 55 -6.46 13.13 -6.23
C GLN A 55 -5.70 11.83 -6.48
N ALA A 56 -5.14 11.22 -5.43
CA ALA A 56 -4.48 9.92 -5.51
C ALA A 56 -5.38 8.83 -6.13
N THR A 57 -6.68 8.85 -5.80
CA THR A 57 -7.65 7.90 -6.36
C THR A 57 -7.91 8.16 -7.85
N ILE A 58 -7.98 9.43 -8.26
CA ILE A 58 -8.22 9.82 -9.66
C ILE A 58 -7.03 9.41 -10.53
N ASP A 59 -5.81 9.67 -10.04
CA ASP A 59 -4.58 9.43 -10.80
C ASP A 59 -4.11 7.97 -10.75
N GLY A 60 -4.71 7.16 -9.87
CA GLY A 60 -4.30 5.76 -9.66
C GLY A 60 -2.94 5.65 -8.95
N GLU A 61 -2.54 6.69 -8.22
CA GLU A 61 -1.26 6.78 -7.54
C GLU A 61 -1.39 6.52 -6.03
N GLU A 62 -0.29 6.09 -5.41
CA GLU A 62 -0.24 5.95 -3.95
C GLU A 62 -0.01 7.32 -3.28
N MET A 63 -0.80 7.65 -2.25
CA MET A 63 -0.59 8.88 -1.46
C MET A 63 0.84 9.00 -0.90
N SER A 64 1.48 7.86 -0.59
CA SER A 64 2.88 7.85 -0.11
C SER A 64 3.85 8.37 -1.16
N GLN A 65 3.64 8.03 -2.43
CA GLN A 65 4.46 8.50 -3.56
C GLN A 65 4.27 9.99 -3.81
N ILE A 66 3.03 10.49 -3.74
CA ILE A 66 2.73 11.93 -3.86
C ILE A 66 3.43 12.72 -2.76
N ILE A 67 3.37 12.23 -1.51
CA ILE A 67 4.04 12.88 -0.37
C ILE A 67 5.56 12.81 -0.52
N GLU A 68 6.11 11.69 -0.96
CA GLU A 68 7.55 11.53 -1.22
C GLU A 68 8.06 12.58 -2.20
N GLN A 69 7.40 12.74 -3.35
CA GLN A 69 7.77 13.76 -4.35
C GLN A 69 7.63 15.19 -3.80
N LEU A 70 6.56 15.49 -3.05
CA LEU A 70 6.37 16.82 -2.46
C LEU A 70 7.47 17.15 -1.44
N VAL A 71 7.88 16.17 -0.63
CA VAL A 71 8.95 16.35 0.35
C VAL A 71 10.31 16.48 -0.35
N ASP A 72 10.59 15.65 -1.36
CA ASP A 72 11.83 15.70 -2.14
C ASP A 72 11.99 17.06 -2.85
N ASN A 73 10.95 17.52 -3.53
CA ASN A 73 10.94 18.85 -4.17
C ASN A 73 11.15 19.97 -3.15
N TRP A 74 10.46 19.92 -2.01
CA TRP A 74 10.63 20.93 -0.97
C TRP A 74 12.05 20.96 -0.40
N LEU A 75 12.66 19.79 -0.17
CA LEU A 75 14.04 19.69 0.29
C LEU A 75 15.04 20.19 -0.75
N SER A 76 14.81 19.89 -2.04
CA SER A 76 15.67 20.36 -3.14
C SER A 76 15.77 21.89 -3.23
N GLU A 77 14.74 22.60 -2.76
CA GLU A 77 14.69 24.07 -2.74
C GLU A 77 15.25 24.68 -1.45
N HIS A 78 15.32 23.91 -0.35
CA HIS A 78 15.59 24.44 1.00
C HIS A 78 16.84 23.84 1.66
N SER A 79 17.48 22.85 1.04
CA SER A 79 18.56 22.08 1.64
C SER A 79 19.52 21.53 0.57
N ASP A 80 20.78 21.95 0.60
CA ASP A 80 21.89 21.33 -0.16
C ASP A 80 22.45 20.09 0.57
N ILE A 81 21.59 19.32 1.24
CA ILE A 81 22.00 18.09 1.97
C ILE A 81 21.84 16.90 1.04
#